data_AF-A0A524F6V4-F1
#
_entry.id   AF-A0A524F6V4-F1
#
_cell.length_a   1.000
_cell.length_b   1.000
_cell.length_c   1.000
_cell.angle_alpha   90.00
_cell.angle_beta   90.00
_cell.angle_gamma   90.00
#
_symmetry.space_group_name_H-M   'P 1'
#
loop_
_entity.id
_entity.type
_entity.pdbx_description
1 polymer ?
#
loop_
_entity_poly.entity_id
_entity_poly.type
_entity_poly.pdbx_seq_one_letter_code
_entity_poly.pdbx_strand_id
1 'polypeptide(L)'
;MTYWKFIAFTPSYGIAGTSYYLQIGQINKTWTLRLMKDSTIVKQQLFGGDQFRSEKGLTPPNGCADSNFGIPDVDVMVAWVREVLPILMVNEVHIVNTIRGMRTMAEDACRKFKIRQYSNGKRESETIKLKHVDPSELDHHKVQGIVVENGTEERNYLLEQLHSLQGEIQKLKFENINLKEEVKLLRSANTRIRSL
;
A
#
# COMPACT_ATOMS: atom_id res chain seq x y z
N MET A 1 7.66 20.42 -3.72
CA MET A 1 8.44 19.21 -4.07
C MET A 1 8.06 18.11 -3.10
N THR A 2 7.28 17.11 -3.54
CA THR A 2 6.87 15.99 -2.70
C THR A 2 8.08 15.06 -2.54
N TYR A 3 8.66 14.98 -1.34
CA TYR A 3 9.76 14.05 -1.07
C TYR A 3 9.22 12.63 -1.01
N TRP A 4 9.69 11.77 -1.91
CA TRP A 4 9.30 10.36 -1.99
C TRP A 4 9.93 9.63 -0.81
N LYS A 5 9.18 9.50 0.29
CA LYS A 5 9.67 8.89 1.53
C LYS A 5 9.62 7.37 1.42
N PHE A 6 10.75 6.72 1.68
CA PHE A 6 10.81 5.27 1.81
C PHE A 6 10.42 4.83 3.22
N ILE A 7 9.49 3.90 3.27
CA ILE A 7 9.02 3.27 4.50
C ILE A 7 9.60 1.86 4.52
N ALA A 8 10.57 1.63 5.39
CA ALA A 8 11.19 0.32 5.55
C ALA A 8 10.23 -0.68 6.20
N PHE A 9 10.10 -1.86 5.62
CA PHE A 9 9.35 -2.98 6.20
C PHE A 9 10.27 -4.02 6.83
N THR A 10 11.53 -4.08 6.41
CA THR A 10 12.56 -4.92 7.01
C THR A 10 13.75 -4.10 7.50
N PRO A 11 14.52 -4.63 8.47
CA PRO A 11 15.88 -4.14 8.68
C PRO A 11 16.74 -4.38 7.43
N SER A 12 17.91 -3.73 7.39
CA SER A 12 18.94 -3.99 6.40
C SER A 12 19.53 -5.38 6.61
N TYR A 13 19.46 -6.24 5.59
CA TYR A 13 19.90 -7.63 5.66
C TYR A 13 21.15 -7.85 4.81
N GLY A 14 22.23 -8.28 5.43
CA GLY A 14 23.49 -8.54 4.72
C GLY A 14 23.36 -9.73 3.77
N ILE A 15 24.03 -9.64 2.61
CA ILE A 15 24.24 -10.79 1.74
C ILE A 15 25.57 -11.44 2.15
N ALA A 16 25.51 -12.66 2.66
CA ALA A 16 26.68 -13.37 3.18
C ALA A 16 27.78 -13.50 2.12
N GLY A 17 29.02 -13.17 2.51
CA GLY A 17 30.17 -13.13 1.60
C GLY A 17 30.35 -11.79 0.88
N THR A 18 29.58 -10.76 1.21
CA THR A 18 29.66 -9.44 0.57
C THR A 18 29.53 -8.30 1.59
N SER A 19 29.87 -7.07 1.17
CA SER A 19 29.60 -5.83 1.92
C SER A 19 28.24 -5.21 1.57
N TYR A 20 27.39 -5.93 0.84
CA TYR A 20 26.09 -5.43 0.39
C TYR A 20 24.98 -5.85 1.35
N TYR A 21 24.03 -4.94 1.51
CA TYR A 21 22.82 -5.11 2.30
C TYR A 21 21.60 -4.91 1.41
N LEU A 22 20.57 -5.69 1.66
CA LEU A 22 19.27 -5.55 1.03
C LEU A 22 18.26 -5.05 2.04
N GLN A 23 17.35 -4.19 1.59
CA GLN A 23 16.24 -3.73 2.41
C GLN A 23 15.00 -3.60 1.56
N ILE A 24 13.89 -4.16 2.02
CA ILE A 24 12.60 -4.05 1.35
C ILE A 24 11.70 -3.07 2.10
N GLY A 25 10.97 -2.27 1.34
CA GLY A 25 10.05 -1.29 1.86
C GLY A 25 9.09 -0.80 0.78
N GLN A 26 8.47 0.35 1.02
CA GLN A 26 7.56 0.97 0.08
C GLN A 26 7.91 2.44 -0.16
N ILE A 27 7.71 2.88 -1.40
CA ILE A 27 7.71 4.28 -1.81
C ILE A 27 6.39 4.50 -2.54
N ASN A 28 5.59 5.47 -2.11
CA ASN A 28 4.29 5.78 -2.73
C ASN A 28 3.44 4.52 -2.97
N LYS A 29 3.25 3.71 -1.92
CA LYS A 29 2.45 2.47 -1.94
C LYS A 29 2.93 1.39 -2.93
N THR A 30 4.15 1.54 -3.44
CA THR A 30 4.78 0.63 -4.40
C THR A 30 5.96 -0.05 -3.72
N TRP A 31 6.03 -1.38 -3.80
CA TRP A 31 7.12 -2.14 -3.19
C TRP A 31 8.45 -1.76 -3.81
N THR A 32 9.46 -1.60 -2.97
CA THR A 32 10.79 -1.16 -3.37
C THR A 32 11.84 -2.00 -2.68
N LEU A 33 12.78 -2.55 -3.45
CA LEU A 33 13.98 -3.20 -2.94
C LEU A 33 15.15 -2.23 -3.09
N ARG A 34 15.92 -2.08 -2.02
CA ARG A 34 17.13 -1.26 -1.99
C ARG A 34 18.34 -2.15 -1.79
N LEU A 35 19.33 -1.95 -2.66
CA LEU A 35 20.68 -2.42 -2.47
C LEU A 35 21.49 -1.30 -1.84
N MET A 36 22.10 -1.59 -0.71
CA MET A 36 22.92 -0.66 0.05
C MET A 36 24.32 -1.22 0.21
N LYS A 37 25.28 -0.31 0.31
CA LYS A 37 26.65 -0.60 0.73
C LYS A 37 26.96 0.38 1.84
N ASP A 38 27.24 -0.16 3.02
CA ASP A 38 27.34 0.62 4.26
C ASP A 38 26.06 1.45 4.50
N SER A 39 26.17 2.77 4.61
CA SER A 39 25.04 3.70 4.77
C SER A 39 24.52 4.28 3.46
N THR A 40 25.06 3.86 2.31
CA THR A 40 24.74 4.46 1.01
C THR A 40 23.82 3.56 0.20
N ILE A 41 22.83 4.15 -0.47
CA ILE A 41 21.96 3.44 -1.41
C ILE A 41 22.70 3.34 -2.74
N VAL A 42 23.08 2.11 -3.11
CA VAL A 42 23.77 1.83 -4.38
C VAL A 42 22.77 1.83 -5.51
N LYS A 43 21.65 1.11 -5.33
CA LYS A 43 20.58 1.03 -6.32
C LYS A 43 19.26 0.73 -5.65
N GLN A 44 18.17 1.14 -6.29
CA GLN A 44 16.82 0.85 -5.83
C GLN A 44 15.95 0.48 -7.02
N GLN A 45 14.99 -0.41 -6.79
CA GLN A 45 14.01 -0.84 -7.77
C GLN A 45 12.63 -0.72 -7.20
N LEU A 46 11.76 -0.02 -7.92
CA LEU A 46 10.33 -0.03 -7.67
C LEU A 46 9.73 -1.19 -8.45
N PHE A 47 8.98 -2.03 -7.76
CA PHE A 47 8.21 -3.11 -8.35
C PHE A 47 6.77 -2.61 -8.44
N GLY A 48 6.28 -2.42 -9.67
CA GLY A 48 4.93 -1.99 -9.99
C GLY A 48 4.48 -2.56 -11.33
N GLY A 49 3.16 -2.69 -11.54
CA GLY A 49 2.59 -3.06 -12.84
C GLY A 49 2.84 -4.52 -13.26
N ASP A 50 3.16 -4.73 -14.54
CA ASP A 50 3.27 -6.04 -15.21
C ASP A 50 4.27 -7.03 -14.56
N GLN A 51 5.16 -6.57 -13.68
CA GLN A 51 6.09 -7.43 -12.93
C GLN A 51 5.39 -8.26 -11.83
N PHE A 52 4.14 -7.93 -11.49
CA PHE A 52 3.28 -8.72 -10.60
C PHE A 52 2.35 -9.68 -11.34
N ARG A 53 2.47 -9.77 -12.67
CA ARG A 53 1.75 -10.73 -13.50
C ARG A 53 2.46 -12.07 -13.41
N SER A 54 2.29 -12.76 -12.28
CA SER A 54 2.61 -14.18 -12.25
C SER A 54 1.65 -14.92 -13.20
N GLU A 55 2.08 -16.03 -13.82
CA GLU A 55 1.20 -16.94 -14.59
C GLU A 55 -0.01 -17.42 -13.77
N LYS A 56 0.00 -17.27 -12.44
CA LYS A 56 -1.11 -17.52 -11.52
C LYS A 56 -1.79 -16.23 -11.08
N GLY A 57 -2.16 -15.38 -12.04
CA GLY A 57 -2.88 -14.14 -11.79
C GLY A 57 -2.07 -13.11 -11.00
N LEU A 58 -2.60 -11.89 -10.95
CA LEU A 58 -2.16 -10.87 -10.00
C LEU A 58 -2.06 -11.55 -8.63
N THR A 59 -0.89 -11.51 -7.98
CA THR A 59 -0.90 -11.75 -6.53
C THR A 59 -1.93 -10.76 -6.00
N PRO A 60 -3.02 -11.24 -5.36
CA PRO A 60 -4.01 -10.32 -4.82
C PRO A 60 -3.28 -9.32 -3.93
N PRO A 61 -3.83 -8.12 -3.67
CA PRO A 61 -3.32 -7.25 -2.62
C PRO A 61 -3.37 -8.03 -1.31
N ASN A 62 -2.34 -8.82 -1.04
CA ASN A 62 -2.23 -9.70 0.10
C ASN A 62 -1.86 -8.76 1.24
N GLY A 63 -2.94 -8.25 1.84
CA GLY A 63 -3.01 -6.97 2.51
C GLY A 63 -1.76 -6.56 3.27
N CYS A 64 -1.09 -5.56 2.75
CA CYS A 64 -0.12 -4.82 3.52
C CYS A 64 -0.23 -3.36 3.13
N ALA A 65 -0.64 -2.55 4.11
CA ALA A 65 -0.66 -1.09 4.08
C ALA A 65 -0.97 -0.49 2.70
N ASP A 66 -2.24 -0.43 2.31
CA ASP A 66 -2.76 0.28 1.13
C ASP A 66 -1.89 0.19 -0.14
N SER A 67 -1.18 -0.93 -0.35
CA SER A 67 -0.29 -1.08 -1.49
C SER A 67 -1.10 -1.44 -2.73
N ASN A 68 -0.66 -0.89 -3.86
CA ASN A 68 -1.31 -1.17 -5.13
C ASN A 68 -1.06 -2.62 -5.62
N PHE A 69 -0.04 -3.28 -5.07
CA PHE A 69 0.43 -4.61 -5.47
C PHE A 69 0.92 -5.42 -4.25
N GLY A 70 0.91 -6.76 -4.35
CA GLY A 70 1.46 -7.67 -3.34
C GLY A 70 2.98 -7.52 -3.16
N ILE A 71 3.56 -8.19 -2.15
CA ILE A 71 5.03 -8.25 -2.00
C ILE A 71 5.59 -8.97 -3.24
N PRO A 72 6.67 -8.47 -3.89
CA PRO A 72 7.29 -9.11 -5.04
C PRO A 72 7.67 -10.57 -4.77
N ASP A 73 7.64 -11.38 -5.82
CA ASP A 73 8.10 -12.76 -5.72
C ASP A 73 9.62 -12.84 -5.58
N VAL A 74 10.07 -13.91 -4.93
CA VAL A 74 11.50 -14.14 -4.64
C VAL A 74 12.30 -14.15 -5.93
N ASP A 75 11.81 -14.82 -6.98
CA ASP A 75 12.55 -14.95 -8.24
C ASP A 75 12.72 -13.62 -8.95
N VAL A 76 11.71 -12.74 -8.91
CA VAL A 76 11.77 -11.38 -9.46
C VAL A 76 12.80 -10.54 -8.72
N MET A 77 12.81 -10.60 -7.38
CA MET A 77 13.80 -9.90 -6.57
C MET A 77 15.22 -10.43 -6.81
N VAL A 78 15.38 -11.75 -6.90
CA VAL A 78 16.67 -12.40 -7.17
C VAL A 78 17.19 -12.00 -8.54
N ALA A 79 16.34 -12.02 -9.57
CA ALA A 79 16.71 -11.61 -10.93
C ALA A 79 17.24 -10.17 -10.95
N TRP A 80 16.53 -9.24 -10.30
CA TRP A 80 17.00 -7.87 -10.19
C TRP A 80 18.34 -7.77 -9.44
N VAL A 81 18.52 -8.49 -8.33
CA VAL A 81 19.80 -8.47 -7.60
C VAL A 81 20.96 -8.97 -8.48
N ARG A 82 20.73 -9.96 -9.35
CA ARG A 82 21.74 -10.44 -10.32
C ARG A 82 22.09 -9.41 -11.39
N GLU A 83 21.12 -8.61 -11.84
CA GLU A 83 21.38 -7.53 -12.80
C GLU A 83 22.23 -6.42 -12.19
N VAL A 84 22.09 -6.19 -10.88
CA VAL A 84 22.77 -5.10 -10.18
C VAL A 84 24.12 -5.53 -9.62
N LEU A 85 24.21 -6.72 -9.05
CA LEU A 85 25.46 -7.24 -8.48
C LEU A 85 26.22 -8.03 -9.54
N PRO A 86 27.49 -7.67 -9.83
CA PRO A 86 28.29 -8.45 -10.75
C PRO A 86 28.45 -9.89 -10.23
N ILE A 87 28.08 -10.85 -11.09
CA ILE A 87 27.94 -12.30 -10.82
C ILE A 87 29.19 -12.91 -10.17
N LEU A 88 30.36 -12.31 -10.40
CA LEU A 88 31.64 -12.84 -9.95
C LEU A 88 31.88 -12.76 -8.43
N MET A 89 31.04 -12.05 -7.66
CA MET A 89 31.33 -11.79 -6.24
C MET A 89 30.38 -12.45 -5.24
N VAL A 90 29.28 -13.09 -5.67
CA VAL A 90 28.21 -13.47 -4.74
C VAL A 90 27.66 -14.86 -5.03
N ASN A 91 27.56 -15.70 -3.99
CA ASN A 91 26.90 -16.98 -4.07
C ASN A 91 25.38 -16.80 -4.21
N GLU A 92 24.80 -17.38 -5.27
CA GLU A 92 23.36 -17.35 -5.57
C GLU A 92 22.50 -17.85 -4.41
N VAL A 93 22.94 -18.89 -3.72
CA VAL A 93 22.22 -19.47 -2.57
C VAL A 93 22.08 -18.43 -1.45
N HIS A 94 23.09 -17.61 -1.23
CA HIS A 94 23.06 -16.58 -0.20
C HIS A 94 22.10 -15.46 -0.57
N ILE A 95 22.07 -15.04 -1.85
CA ILE A 95 21.10 -14.06 -2.36
C ILE A 95 19.67 -14.57 -2.14
N VAL A 96 19.38 -15.80 -2.57
CA VAL A 96 18.06 -16.41 -2.46
C VAL A 96 17.63 -16.52 -0.99
N ASN A 97 18.51 -16.99 -0.10
CA ASN A 97 18.19 -17.14 1.32
C ASN A 97 17.94 -15.79 2.00
N THR A 98 18.77 -14.78 1.70
CA THR A 98 18.57 -13.41 2.20
C THR A 98 17.23 -12.85 1.74
N ILE A 99 16.90 -12.99 0.45
CA ILE A 99 15.63 -12.48 -0.10
C ILE A 99 14.43 -13.23 0.49
N ARG A 100 14.50 -14.56 0.65
CA ARG A 100 13.43 -15.34 1.30
C ARG A 100 13.20 -14.89 2.74
N GLY A 101 14.26 -14.74 3.52
CA GLY A 101 14.17 -14.26 4.90
C GLY A 101 13.61 -12.83 5.00
N MET A 102 14.01 -11.94 4.09
CA MET A 102 13.44 -10.60 4.02
C MET A 102 11.96 -10.62 3.65
N ARG A 103 11.55 -11.45 2.70
CA ARG A 103 10.14 -11.57 2.29
C ARG A 103 9.28 -12.04 3.45
N THR A 104 9.70 -13.08 4.18
CA THR A 104 8.93 -13.56 5.34
C THR A 104 8.83 -12.51 6.44
N MET A 105 9.90 -11.75 6.69
CA MET A 105 9.85 -10.62 7.63
C MET A 105 8.91 -9.51 7.17
N ALA A 106 8.90 -9.19 5.87
CA ALA A 106 7.96 -8.22 5.31
C ALA A 106 6.51 -8.71 5.48
N GLU A 107 6.23 -9.98 5.17
CA GLU A 107 4.92 -10.62 5.38
C GLU A 107 4.48 -10.59 6.85
N ASP A 108 5.40 -10.84 7.79
CA ASP A 108 5.11 -10.76 9.22
C ASP A 108 4.89 -9.32 9.68
N ALA A 109 5.64 -8.35 9.16
CA ALA A 109 5.42 -6.93 9.41
C ALA A 109 4.03 -6.49 8.90
N CYS A 110 3.62 -6.99 7.73
CA CYS A 110 2.29 -6.80 7.18
C CYS A 110 1.19 -7.39 8.07
N ARG A 111 1.39 -8.63 8.55
CA ARG A 111 0.45 -9.29 9.47
C ARG A 111 0.31 -8.48 10.76
N LYS A 112 1.42 -8.02 11.35
CA LYS A 112 1.43 -7.17 12.55
C LYS A 112 0.73 -5.83 12.33
N PHE A 113 0.90 -5.22 11.16
CA PHE A 113 0.23 -3.96 10.82
C PHE A 113 -1.29 -4.13 10.77
N LYS A 114 -1.81 -5.20 10.15
CA LYS A 114 -3.25 -5.51 10.18
C LYS A 114 -3.76 -5.68 11.60
N ILE A 115 -3.08 -6.50 12.42
CA ILE A 115 -3.49 -6.77 13.79
C ILE A 115 -3.58 -5.45 14.59
N ARG A 116 -2.62 -4.54 14.41
CA ARG A 116 -2.64 -3.21 15.05
C ARG A 116 -3.83 -2.35 14.60
N GLN A 117 -4.18 -2.37 13.32
CA GLN A 117 -5.37 -1.66 12.83
C GLN A 117 -6.65 -2.21 13.46
N TYR A 118 -6.81 -3.54 13.52
CA TYR A 118 -7.97 -4.17 14.15
C TYR A 118 -8.02 -4.00 15.67
N SER A 119 -6.87 -3.99 16.36
CA SER A 119 -6.82 -3.80 17.81
C SER A 119 -7.10 -2.35 18.23
N ASN A 120 -6.67 -1.38 17.41
CA ASN A 120 -6.97 0.03 17.68
C ASN A 120 -8.45 0.35 17.47
N GLY A 121 -9.11 -0.28 16.48
CA GLY A 121 -10.56 -0.15 16.31
C GLY A 121 -11.41 -0.80 17.42
N LYS A 122 -10.85 -1.72 18.22
CA LYS A 122 -11.56 -2.31 19.37
C LYS A 122 -11.41 -1.51 20.68
N ARG A 123 -10.36 -0.69 20.83
CA ARG A 123 -10.15 0.14 22.03
C ARG A 123 -11.06 1.37 22.10
N GLU A 124 -11.61 1.81 20.98
CA GLU A 124 -12.56 2.95 20.95
C GLU A 124 -13.98 2.58 21.41
N SER A 125 -14.29 1.29 21.63
CA SER A 125 -15.62 0.83 22.05
C SER A 125 -15.74 0.41 23.52
N GLU A 126 -14.70 0.55 24.34
CA GLU A 126 -14.87 0.42 25.78
C GLU A 126 -15.40 1.74 26.33
N THR A 127 -16.72 1.84 26.45
CA THR A 127 -17.37 2.85 27.30
C THR A 127 -16.92 2.64 28.75
N ILE A 128 -15.80 3.25 29.12
CA ILE A 128 -15.37 3.39 30.50
C ILE A 128 -16.44 4.23 31.19
N LYS A 129 -17.22 3.62 32.08
CA LYS A 129 -18.07 4.36 33.02
C LYS A 129 -17.13 5.08 33.98
N LEU A 130 -16.75 6.31 33.64
CA LEU A 130 -15.99 7.20 34.51
C LEU A 130 -16.79 7.38 35.82
N LYS A 131 -16.21 6.97 36.95
CA LYS A 131 -16.74 7.33 38.26
C LYS A 131 -16.60 8.85 38.42
N HIS A 132 -17.66 9.51 38.86
CA HIS A 132 -17.65 10.92 39.21
C HIS A 132 -16.66 11.14 40.36
N VAL A 133 -15.63 11.93 40.12
CA VAL A 133 -14.67 12.37 41.15
C VAL A 133 -15.05 13.80 41.51
N ASP A 134 -15.11 14.08 42.81
CA ASP A 134 -15.47 15.41 43.34
C ASP A 134 -14.48 16.48 42.84
N PRO A 135 -14.97 17.69 42.48
CA PRO A 135 -14.20 18.72 41.78
C PRO A 135 -13.10 19.41 42.62
N SER A 136 -12.89 18.99 43.87
CA SER A 136 -11.95 19.62 44.81
C SER A 136 -10.51 19.10 44.71
N GLU A 137 -10.24 18.04 43.94
CA GLU A 137 -8.90 17.44 43.79
C GLU A 137 -8.28 17.65 42.39
N LEU A 138 -8.94 18.37 41.49
CA LEU A 138 -8.41 18.66 40.16
C LEU A 138 -7.54 19.92 40.20
N ASP A 139 -6.28 19.75 40.62
CA ASP A 139 -5.23 20.76 40.48
C ASP A 139 -4.80 20.88 39.01
N HIS A 140 -5.60 21.63 38.24
CA HIS A 140 -5.35 21.88 36.83
C HIS A 140 -4.16 22.84 36.66
N HIS A 141 -2.99 22.27 36.38
CA HIS A 141 -1.90 22.99 35.75
C HIS A 141 -2.41 23.49 34.39
N LYS A 142 -2.62 24.81 34.26
CA LYS A 142 -2.99 25.46 32.99
C LYS A 142 -1.86 25.32 31.99
N VAL A 143 -1.89 24.26 31.18
CA VAL A 143 -1.08 24.18 29.96
C VAL A 143 -1.80 25.02 28.90
N GLN A 144 -1.27 26.21 28.61
CA GLN A 144 -1.62 26.96 27.40
C GLN A 144 -1.03 26.23 26.18
N GLY A 145 -1.80 25.30 25.63
CA GLY A 145 -1.55 24.74 24.30
C GLY A 145 -2.46 25.42 23.29
N ILE A 146 -1.89 26.11 22.31
CA ILE A 146 -2.61 26.63 21.15
C ILE A 146 -3.01 25.42 20.28
N VAL A 147 -4.31 25.10 20.23
CA VAL A 147 -4.85 24.15 19.26
C VAL A 147 -5.04 24.92 17.96
N VAL A 148 -4.26 24.58 16.93
CA VAL A 148 -4.41 25.12 15.58
C VAL A 148 -5.50 24.31 14.87
N GLU A 149 -6.69 24.89 14.71
CA GLU A 149 -7.90 24.31 14.10
C GLU A 149 -7.83 24.16 12.55
N ASN A 150 -6.64 24.01 11.96
CA ASN A 150 -6.48 24.00 10.50
C ASN A 150 -6.86 22.66 9.83
N GLY A 151 -7.18 21.61 10.59
CA GLY A 151 -7.42 20.27 10.05
C GLY A 151 -8.88 19.91 9.75
N THR A 152 -9.84 20.71 10.23
CA THR A 152 -11.28 20.42 10.12
C THR A 152 -11.85 20.87 8.77
N GLU A 153 -11.36 21.96 8.21
CA GLU A 153 -11.85 22.52 6.94
C GLU A 153 -11.41 21.67 5.73
N GLU A 154 -10.16 21.23 5.68
CA GLU A 154 -9.66 20.35 4.60
C GLU A 154 -10.39 19.01 4.58
N ARG A 155 -10.72 18.47 5.75
CA ARG A 155 -11.47 17.20 5.86
C ARG A 155 -12.89 17.33 5.34
N ASN A 156 -13.57 18.44 5.64
CA ASN A 156 -14.93 18.70 5.16
C ASN A 156 -14.96 18.93 3.65
N TYR A 157 -13.99 19.67 3.11
CA TYR A 157 -13.84 19.89 1.67
C TYR A 157 -13.62 18.57 0.90
N LEU A 158 -12.78 17.68 1.42
CA LEU A 158 -12.55 16.36 0.80
C LEU A 158 -13.78 15.45 0.87
N LEU A 159 -14.57 15.53 1.93
CA LEU A 159 -15.82 14.77 2.06
C LEU A 159 -16.88 15.26 1.07
N GLU A 160 -17.01 16.57 0.87
CA GLU A 160 -17.91 17.15 -0.12
C GLU A 160 -17.52 16.75 -1.55
N GLN A 161 -16.23 16.77 -1.89
CA GLN A 161 -15.76 16.29 -3.19
C GLN A 161 -16.05 14.81 -3.42
N LEU A 162 -15.84 13.96 -2.42
CA LEU A 162 -16.15 12.54 -2.51
C LEU A 162 -17.64 12.29 -2.77
N HIS A 163 -18.52 13.04 -2.10
CA HIS A 163 -19.96 12.92 -2.28
C HIS A 163 -20.40 13.40 -3.68
N SER A 164 -19.82 14.49 -4.16
CA SER A 164 -20.07 15.01 -5.52
C SER A 164 -19.65 14.01 -6.60
N LEU A 165 -18.44 13.47 -6.51
CA LEU A 165 -17.92 12.48 -7.46
C LEU A 165 -18.72 11.16 -7.43
N GLN A 166 -19.20 10.73 -6.26
CA GLN A 166 -20.06 9.56 -6.17
C GLN A 166 -21.40 9.76 -6.90
N GLY A 167 -21.99 10.97 -6.80
CA GLY A 167 -23.20 11.33 -7.54
C GLY A 167 -22.97 11.31 -9.06
N GLU A 168 -21.84 11.83 -9.52
CA GLU A 168 -21.49 11.84 -10.95
C GLU A 168 -21.26 10.41 -11.49
N ILE A 169 -20.60 9.55 -10.72
CA ILE A 169 -20.44 8.13 -11.06
C ILE A 169 -21.78 7.42 -11.18
N GLN A 170 -22.74 7.70 -10.28
CA GLN A 170 -24.08 7.12 -10.36
C GLN A 170 -24.83 7.58 -11.61
N LYS A 171 -24.73 8.87 -11.94
CA LYS A 171 -25.33 9.44 -13.16
C LYS A 171 -24.76 8.80 -14.42
N LEU A 172 -23.43 8.70 -14.53
CA LEU A 172 -22.75 8.07 -15.65
C LEU A 172 -23.05 6.57 -15.76
N LYS A 173 -23.25 5.87 -14.63
CA LYS A 173 -23.69 4.47 -14.64
C LYS A 173 -25.10 4.34 -15.21
N PHE A 174 -26.03 5.21 -14.82
CA PHE A 174 -27.39 5.20 -15.35
C PHE A 174 -27.43 5.48 -16.85
N GLU A 175 -26.66 6.48 -17.30
CA GLU A 175 -26.54 6.82 -18.72
C GLU A 175 -25.95 5.67 -19.54
N ASN A 176 -24.93 4.98 -19.02
CA ASN A 176 -24.37 3.79 -19.67
C ASN A 176 -25.37 2.63 -19.77
N ILE A 177 -26.26 2.46 -18.80
CA ILE A 177 -27.31 1.43 -18.86
C ILE A 177 -28.29 1.79 -19.99
N ASN A 178 -28.75 3.03 -20.04
CA ASN A 178 -29.69 3.50 -21.05
C ASN A 178 -29.11 3.37 -22.48
N LEU A 179 -27.85 3.81 -22.68
CA LEU A 179 -27.17 3.67 -23.97
C LEU A 179 -26.98 2.20 -24.39
N LYS A 180 -26.73 1.28 -23.44
CA LYS A 180 -26.64 -0.16 -23.74
C LYS A 180 -27.99 -0.73 -24.19
N GLU A 181 -29.08 -0.27 -23.60
CA GLU A 181 -30.44 -0.68 -24.01
C GLU A 181 -30.77 -0.13 -25.40
N GLU A 182 -30.44 1.12 -25.68
CA GLU A 182 -30.63 1.73 -27.00
C GLU A 182 -29.83 1.03 -28.10
N VAL A 183 -28.55 0.73 -27.84
CA VAL A 183 -27.71 -0.05 -28.77
C VAL A 183 -28.27 -1.45 -29.00
N LYS A 184 -28.85 -2.09 -27.97
CA LYS A 184 -29.49 -3.41 -28.11
C LYS A 184 -30.73 -3.33 -29.01
N LEU A 185 -31.55 -2.29 -28.84
CA LEU A 185 -32.72 -2.05 -29.68
C LEU A 185 -32.32 -1.79 -31.14
N LEU A 186 -31.35 -0.92 -31.39
CA LEU A 186 -30.83 -0.64 -32.74
C LEU A 186 -30.24 -1.90 -33.41
N ARG A 187 -29.50 -2.73 -32.66
CA ARG A 187 -28.99 -4.00 -33.18
C ARG A 187 -30.12 -4.93 -33.60
N SER A 188 -31.16 -5.05 -32.79
CA SER A 188 -32.34 -5.88 -33.11
C SER A 188 -33.14 -5.38 -34.30
N ALA A 189 -33.24 -4.05 -34.47
CA ALA A 189 -33.88 -3.43 -35.63
C ALA A 189 -33.06 -3.66 -36.91
N ASN A 190 -31.73 -3.51 -36.84
CA ASN A 190 -30.84 -3.72 -37.97
C ASN A 190 -30.83 -5.19 -38.44
N THR A 191 -30.89 -6.15 -37.51
CA THR A 191 -31.07 -7.57 -37.88
C THR A 191 -32.39 -7.85 -38.59
N ARG A 192 -33.48 -7.16 -38.20
CA ARG A 192 -34.79 -7.31 -38.87
C ARG A 192 -34.81 -6.70 -40.27
N ILE A 193 -34.12 -5.58 -40.47
CA ILE A 193 -33.99 -4.94 -41.79
C ILE A 193 -33.16 -5.81 -42.74
N ARG A 194 -32.08 -6.43 -42.26
CA ARG A 194 -31.23 -7.33 -43.06
C ARG A 194 -31.90 -8.66 -43.43
N SER A 195 -32.98 -9.04 -42.76
CA SER A 195 -33.73 -10.28 -43.03
C SER A 195 -34.94 -10.08 -43.96
N LEU A 196 -35.20 -8.84 -44.39
CA LEU A 196 -36.18 -8.49 -45.42
C LEU A 196 -35.48 -8.32 -46.77
#